data_AF-A0A6D2GG31-F1
#
_entry.id   AF-A0A6D2GG31-F1
#
_cell.length_a   1.000
_cell.length_b   1.000
_cell.length_c   1.000
_cell.angle_alpha   90.00
_cell.angle_beta   90.00
_cell.angle_gamma   90.00
#
_symmetry.space_group_name_H-M   'P 1'
#
loop_
_entity.id
_entity.type
_entity.pdbx_description
1 polymer ?
#
loop_
_entity_poly.entity_id
_entity_poly.type
_entity_poly.pdbx_seq_one_letter_code
_entity_poly.pdbx_strand_id
1 'polypeptide(L)'
;MFYQDPFDVIIIGGGHAGTEAAMAAARMGQQTLLLTHNIDTLGQMSCNPAIGGIGKGHLVKEVDALGGLMAKAIDRAGIQFRILNASKGPAVRATRAQADRVLYRQAVRTALENQPNLMIFQQAVEDLIVENDRVVGAVTQMGLKFRAKAVVLTVGTFLDGKIHIGLDNYSGGRAGDPPSIPLSHRLRELPLRVSRLKTGTPPRIDARTIDFSVLAQQHGDNPMPVFSFMGNASQHPQQVPCYITHTNEKTHDVIRNNLDRSPMYAGVIEGIGPRYCPSIEDKVMRFADRNQHQIFLEPEGLTSNEIYPNGISTSLPFDVQMQIVRSMPRHGEREDRSPGLRD
;
A
#
# COMPACT_ATOMS: atom_id res chain seq x y z
N MET A 1 31.28 -0.40 14.64
CA MET A 1 31.62 1.00 14.98
C MET A 1 30.36 1.70 15.45
N PHE A 2 30.42 2.61 16.44
CA PHE A 2 29.25 3.43 16.81
C PHE A 2 29.27 4.75 16.05
N TYR A 3 28.12 5.20 15.58
CA TYR A 3 27.93 6.58 15.14
C TYR A 3 28.12 7.52 16.34
N GLN A 4 28.73 8.69 16.10
CA GLN A 4 29.20 9.57 17.18
C GLN A 4 28.04 10.14 18.01
N ASP A 5 27.00 10.62 17.34
CA ASP A 5 25.88 11.27 18.01
C ASP A 5 24.79 10.26 18.41
N PRO A 6 24.36 10.23 19.68
CA PRO A 6 23.22 9.43 20.10
C PRO A 6 21.90 10.08 19.67
N PHE A 7 20.88 9.26 19.45
CA PHE A 7 19.52 9.70 19.16
C PHE A 7 18.61 9.50 20.37
N ASP A 8 17.50 10.21 20.43
CA ASP A 8 16.45 9.93 21.40
C ASP A 8 15.60 8.76 20.90
N VAL A 9 15.22 8.78 19.62
CA VAL A 9 14.33 7.79 19.01
C VAL A 9 14.90 7.30 17.66
N ILE A 10 14.95 5.99 17.47
CA ILE A 10 15.19 5.38 16.15
C ILE A 10 13.88 4.83 15.61
N ILE A 11 13.55 5.18 14.37
CA ILE A 11 12.43 4.62 13.60
C ILE A 11 12.99 3.68 12.54
N ILE A 12 12.54 2.43 12.53
CA ILE A 12 13.00 1.41 11.58
C ILE A 12 11.91 1.14 10.54
N GLY A 13 12.14 1.63 9.33
CA GLY A 13 11.30 1.43 8.16
C GLY A 13 10.47 2.66 7.79
N GLY A 14 10.79 3.30 6.67
CA GLY A 14 10.14 4.53 6.18
C GLY A 14 8.81 4.33 5.44
N GLY A 15 8.00 3.34 5.85
CA GLY A 15 6.62 3.17 5.38
C GLY A 15 5.66 4.17 6.04
N HIS A 16 4.37 4.12 5.71
CA HIS A 16 3.34 5.04 6.22
C HIS A 16 3.37 5.22 7.76
N ALA A 17 3.49 4.13 8.52
CA ALA A 17 3.59 4.20 9.98
C ALA A 17 4.90 4.83 10.45
N GLY A 18 6.03 4.50 9.81
CA GLY A 18 7.33 5.05 10.15
C GLY A 18 7.44 6.53 9.83
N THR A 19 6.81 6.98 8.74
CA THR A 19 6.67 8.39 8.40
C THR A 19 5.99 9.16 9.53
N GLU A 20 4.80 8.73 9.98
CA GLU A 20 4.10 9.45 11.05
C GLU A 20 4.86 9.38 12.39
N ALA A 21 5.46 8.23 12.72
CA ALA A 21 6.25 8.07 13.94
C ALA A 21 7.49 8.98 13.95
N ALA A 22 8.23 9.05 12.84
CA ALA A 22 9.40 9.91 12.68
C ALA A 22 9.01 11.39 12.77
N MET A 23 7.96 11.78 12.05
CA MET A 23 7.47 13.16 12.05
C MET A 23 6.98 13.57 13.45
N ALA A 24 6.26 12.71 14.15
CA ALA A 24 5.78 12.97 15.50
C ALA A 24 6.93 13.17 16.49
N ALA A 25 7.87 12.22 16.56
CA ALA A 25 9.01 12.31 17.48
C ALA A 25 9.86 13.56 17.22
N ALA A 26 10.19 13.84 15.97
CA ALA A 26 11.01 14.98 15.58
C ALA A 26 10.31 16.32 15.89
N ARG A 27 8.99 16.43 15.66
CA ARG A 27 8.19 17.63 15.98
C ARG A 27 8.03 17.87 17.48
N MET A 28 8.12 16.81 18.29
CA MET A 28 8.19 16.91 19.75
C MET A 28 9.59 17.31 20.26
N GLY A 29 10.52 17.67 19.37
CA GLY A 29 11.86 18.14 19.73
C GLY A 29 12.86 17.03 20.02
N GLN A 30 12.54 15.77 19.72
CA GLN A 30 13.44 14.63 19.95
C GLN A 30 14.40 14.45 18.77
N GLN A 31 15.68 14.20 19.05
CA GLN A 31 16.65 13.82 18.01
C GLN A 31 16.27 12.45 17.46
N THR A 32 15.77 12.43 16.23
CA THR A 32 15.13 11.26 15.65
C THR A 32 15.93 10.76 14.45
N LEU A 33 16.20 9.46 14.40
CA LEU A 33 16.83 8.80 13.26
C LEU A 33 15.80 7.90 12.55
N LEU A 34 15.55 8.15 11.27
CA LEU A 34 14.78 7.26 10.41
C LEU A 34 15.71 6.38 9.58
N LEU A 35 15.74 5.09 9.88
CA LEU A 35 16.45 4.07 9.11
C LEU A 35 15.50 3.46 8.06
N THR A 36 15.93 3.45 6.80
CA THR A 36 15.16 2.86 5.70
C THR A 36 16.08 2.17 4.69
N HIS A 37 15.59 1.13 4.02
CA HIS A 37 16.37 0.42 2.98
C HIS A 37 16.61 1.32 1.76
N ASN A 38 15.61 2.12 1.41
CA ASN A 38 15.65 2.98 0.24
C ASN A 38 14.87 4.28 0.49
N ILE A 39 15.56 5.43 0.42
CA ILE A 39 14.98 6.76 0.60
C ILE A 39 14.00 7.10 -0.54
N ASP A 40 14.22 6.58 -1.74
CA ASP A 40 13.33 6.81 -2.88
C ASP A 40 11.96 6.15 -2.72
N THR A 41 11.80 5.27 -1.72
CA THR A 41 10.54 4.58 -1.40
C THR A 41 9.76 5.20 -0.24
N LEU A 42 10.22 6.33 0.31
CA LEU A 42 9.51 7.05 1.37
C LEU A 42 8.14 7.54 0.87
N GLY A 43 7.07 7.06 1.49
CA GLY A 43 5.70 7.32 1.04
C GLY A 43 5.22 6.42 -0.11
N GLN A 44 5.94 5.35 -0.44
CA GLN A 44 5.51 4.41 -1.48
C GLN A 44 4.19 3.71 -1.10
N MET A 45 3.18 3.89 -1.97
CA MET A 45 1.90 3.16 -1.91
C MET A 45 2.01 1.85 -2.68
N SER A 46 2.11 0.72 -1.98
CA SER A 46 2.36 -0.60 -2.61
C SER A 46 1.12 -1.32 -3.11
N CYS A 47 -0.07 -0.88 -2.68
CA CYS A 47 -1.34 -1.52 -2.99
C CYS A 47 -2.25 -0.50 -3.69
N ASN A 48 -3.48 -0.28 -3.25
CA ASN A 48 -4.38 0.66 -3.90
C ASN A 48 -3.78 2.10 -3.91
N PRO A 49 -3.80 2.83 -5.05
CA PRO A 49 -3.43 4.25 -5.14
C PRO A 49 -4.48 5.18 -4.52
N ALA A 50 -4.99 4.89 -3.32
CA ALA A 50 -6.01 5.67 -2.64
C ALA A 50 -5.76 5.83 -1.14
N ILE A 51 -6.21 6.96 -0.59
CA ILE A 51 -6.24 7.27 0.84
C ILE A 51 -7.69 7.48 1.29
N GLY A 52 -8.00 6.99 2.49
CA GLY A 52 -9.33 7.07 3.09
C GLY A 52 -10.31 6.00 2.60
N GLY A 53 -11.59 6.37 2.52
CA GLY A 53 -12.72 5.43 2.40
C GLY A 53 -13.41 5.18 3.74
N ILE A 54 -14.39 4.26 3.77
CA ILE A 54 -15.13 3.97 5.00
C ILE A 54 -14.17 3.49 6.10
N GLY A 55 -14.31 4.06 7.30
CA GLY A 55 -13.39 3.88 8.43
C GLY A 55 -12.04 4.56 8.24
N LYS A 56 -11.32 4.25 7.15
CA LYS A 56 -9.99 4.81 6.84
C LYS A 56 -9.99 6.34 6.74
N GLY A 57 -11.02 6.94 6.14
CA GLY A 57 -11.13 8.39 6.00
C GLY A 57 -11.27 9.12 7.33
N HIS A 58 -11.91 8.49 8.32
CA HIS A 58 -11.98 9.00 9.70
C HIS A 58 -10.59 8.98 10.33
N LEU A 59 -9.90 7.84 10.26
CA LEU A 59 -8.53 7.70 10.78
C LEU A 59 -7.56 8.72 10.16
N VAL A 60 -7.66 8.99 8.85
CA VAL A 60 -6.82 10.02 8.20
C VAL A 60 -7.08 11.40 8.80
N LYS A 61 -8.36 11.75 9.04
CA LYS A 61 -8.72 13.03 9.68
C LYS A 61 -8.29 13.09 11.15
N GLU A 62 -8.36 11.99 11.89
CA GLU A 62 -7.84 11.92 13.26
C GLU A 62 -6.32 12.11 13.29
N VAL A 63 -5.58 11.45 12.38
CA VAL A 63 -4.14 11.66 12.21
C VAL A 63 -3.83 13.12 11.90
N ASP A 64 -4.61 13.76 11.04
CA ASP A 64 -4.45 15.20 10.73
C ASP A 64 -4.70 16.10 11.94
N ALA A 65 -5.76 15.82 12.71
CA ALA A 65 -6.09 16.57 13.92
C ALA A 65 -4.98 16.46 14.98
N LEU A 66 -4.28 15.33 15.04
CA LEU A 66 -3.09 15.11 15.88
C LEU A 66 -1.81 15.72 15.28
N GLY A 67 -1.90 16.39 14.14
CA GLY A 67 -0.78 17.06 13.49
C GLY A 67 0.05 16.17 12.58
N GLY A 68 -0.47 15.00 12.17
CA GLY A 68 0.20 14.08 11.24
C GLY A 68 0.36 14.63 9.81
N LEU A 69 0.97 13.82 8.94
CA LEU A 69 1.34 14.21 7.58
C LEU A 69 0.35 13.70 6.52
N MET A 70 -0.26 12.53 6.72
CA MET A 70 -0.99 11.78 5.70
C MET A 70 -2.07 12.60 4.98
N ALA A 71 -2.87 13.38 5.72
CA ALA A 71 -3.91 14.22 5.14
C ALA A 71 -3.35 15.33 4.25
N LYS A 72 -2.27 16.00 4.68
CA LYS A 72 -1.59 17.05 3.89
C LYS A 72 -0.90 16.47 2.66
N ALA A 73 -0.36 15.25 2.78
CA ALA A 73 0.26 14.56 1.66
C ALA A 73 -0.77 14.17 0.58
N ILE A 74 -1.93 13.62 0.97
CA ILE A 74 -2.99 13.32 0.01
C ILE A 74 -3.61 14.59 -0.59
N ASP A 75 -3.74 15.68 0.16
CA ASP A 75 -4.23 16.94 -0.41
C ASP A 75 -3.31 17.48 -1.51
N ARG A 76 -2.00 17.25 -1.43
CA ARG A 76 -1.04 17.67 -2.48
C ARG A 76 -0.94 16.71 -3.67
N ALA A 77 -1.44 15.48 -3.51
CA ALA A 77 -1.26 14.41 -4.49
C ALA A 77 -2.58 13.83 -5.00
N GLY A 78 -3.72 14.33 -4.51
CA GLY A 78 -5.02 13.74 -4.76
C GLY A 78 -5.57 14.09 -6.14
N ILE A 79 -5.77 13.09 -6.98
CA ILE A 79 -6.26 13.23 -8.36
C ILE A 79 -7.76 12.94 -8.49
N GLN A 80 -8.43 12.60 -7.39
CA GLN A 80 -9.89 12.49 -7.32
C GLN A 80 -10.32 12.52 -5.86
N PHE A 81 -11.25 13.39 -5.46
CA PHE A 81 -11.80 13.40 -4.09
C PHE A 81 -13.30 13.14 -4.09
N ARG A 82 -13.78 12.31 -3.14
CA ARG A 82 -15.20 11.95 -2.99
C ARG A 82 -15.59 11.79 -1.53
N ILE A 83 -16.86 12.10 -1.22
CA ILE A 83 -17.53 11.75 0.03
C ILE A 83 -18.37 10.48 -0.20
N LEU A 84 -17.91 9.38 0.38
CA LEU A 84 -18.67 8.13 0.40
C LEU A 84 -19.85 8.27 1.36
N ASN A 85 -20.95 7.58 1.04
CA ASN A 85 -22.21 7.64 1.79
C ASN A 85 -22.78 9.06 1.96
N ALA A 86 -22.56 9.97 0.99
CA ALA A 86 -23.01 11.36 1.07
C ALA A 86 -24.54 11.49 1.31
N SER A 87 -25.34 10.60 0.74
CA SER A 87 -26.80 10.56 0.94
C SER A 87 -27.24 10.05 2.32
N LYS A 88 -26.31 9.51 3.13
CA LYS A 88 -26.58 9.04 4.50
C LYS A 88 -26.19 10.11 5.52
N GLY A 89 -26.55 9.86 6.79
CA GLY A 89 -26.26 10.77 7.89
C GLY A 89 -24.74 11.01 8.10
N PRO A 90 -24.33 12.14 8.69
CA PRO A 90 -22.93 12.53 8.85
C PRO A 90 -22.03 11.47 9.50
N ALA A 91 -22.57 10.70 10.46
CA ALA A 91 -21.83 9.68 11.20
C ALA A 91 -21.27 8.52 10.35
N VAL A 92 -21.77 8.34 9.12
CA VAL A 92 -21.32 7.26 8.22
C VAL A 92 -20.68 7.77 6.93
N ARG A 93 -20.52 9.08 6.79
CA ARG A 93 -19.84 9.71 5.65
C ARG A 93 -18.34 9.55 5.81
N ALA A 94 -17.62 9.31 4.72
CA ALA A 94 -16.16 9.28 4.77
C ALA A 94 -15.53 9.85 3.51
N THR A 95 -14.46 10.61 3.66
CA THR A 95 -13.66 11.09 2.53
C THR A 95 -12.80 9.96 1.99
N ARG A 96 -12.73 9.85 0.67
CA ARG A 96 -11.78 9.01 -0.06
C ARG A 96 -11.14 9.85 -1.17
N ALA A 97 -9.85 9.70 -1.37
CA ALA A 97 -9.17 10.26 -2.52
C ALA A 97 -8.32 9.23 -3.25
N GLN A 98 -8.27 9.35 -4.57
CA GLN A 98 -7.24 8.74 -5.39
C GLN A 98 -5.98 9.59 -5.32
N ALA A 99 -4.84 8.95 -5.21
CA ALA A 99 -3.53 9.58 -5.17
C ALA A 99 -2.80 9.33 -6.49
N ASP A 100 -2.15 10.36 -7.02
CA ASP A 100 -0.99 10.14 -7.86
C ASP A 100 0.13 9.61 -6.96
N ARG A 101 0.58 8.37 -7.22
CA ARG A 101 1.60 7.71 -6.39
C ARG A 101 2.93 8.47 -6.39
N VAL A 102 3.32 9.09 -7.49
CA VAL A 102 4.57 9.84 -7.60
C VAL A 102 4.46 11.12 -6.79
N LEU A 103 3.37 11.87 -6.94
CA LEU A 103 3.15 13.10 -6.17
C LEU A 103 3.03 12.80 -4.67
N TYR A 104 2.36 11.72 -4.27
CA TYR A 104 2.22 11.35 -2.86
C TYR A 104 3.58 10.99 -2.25
N ARG A 105 4.36 10.16 -2.94
CA ARG A 105 5.72 9.81 -2.54
C ARG A 105 6.61 11.05 -2.43
N GLN A 106 6.54 11.95 -3.40
CA GLN A 106 7.28 13.21 -3.39
C GLN A 106 6.86 14.09 -2.20
N ALA A 107 5.56 14.25 -1.94
CA ALA A 107 5.03 15.06 -0.84
C ALA A 107 5.51 14.53 0.52
N VAL A 108 5.50 13.20 0.70
CA VAL A 108 5.99 12.56 1.92
C VAL A 108 7.50 12.72 2.07
N ARG A 109 8.27 12.41 1.02
CA ARG A 109 9.74 12.51 1.04
C ARG A 109 10.19 13.94 1.38
N THR A 110 9.66 14.93 0.66
CA THR A 110 9.98 16.33 0.90
C THR A 110 9.63 16.77 2.31
N ALA A 111 8.51 16.31 2.88
CA ALA A 111 8.14 16.66 4.25
C ALA A 111 9.10 16.05 5.29
N LEU A 112 9.54 14.81 5.10
CA LEU A 112 10.51 14.14 5.98
C LEU A 112 11.91 14.80 5.87
N GLU A 113 12.39 15.04 4.66
CA GLU A 113 13.73 15.63 4.41
C GLU A 113 13.87 17.03 5.00
N ASN A 114 12.76 17.77 5.15
CA ASN A 114 12.76 19.14 5.65
C ASN A 114 12.22 19.26 7.09
N GLN A 115 12.07 18.14 7.82
CA GLN A 115 11.61 18.16 9.20
C GLN A 115 12.79 18.39 10.16
N PRO A 116 12.79 19.47 10.97
CA PRO A 116 13.79 19.65 12.02
C PRO A 116 13.84 18.47 13.00
N ASN A 117 15.05 18.17 13.50
CA ASN A 117 15.36 17.05 14.41
C ASN A 117 15.19 15.65 13.81
N LEU A 118 14.99 15.54 12.49
CA LEU A 118 14.91 14.25 11.81
C LEU A 118 16.12 14.04 10.90
N MET A 119 16.91 13.01 11.20
CA MET A 119 17.92 12.50 10.29
C MET A 119 17.38 11.28 9.55
N ILE A 120 17.52 11.25 8.23
CA ILE A 120 17.20 10.07 7.41
C ILE A 120 18.52 9.39 7.04
N PHE A 121 18.60 8.08 7.24
CA PHE A 121 19.80 7.32 6.90
C PHE A 121 19.42 6.01 6.18
N GLN A 122 19.99 5.83 4.98
CA GLN A 122 19.66 4.70 4.13
C GLN A 122 20.49 3.47 4.50
N GLN A 123 19.95 2.63 5.37
CA GLN A 123 20.48 1.32 5.69
C GLN A 123 19.37 0.37 6.15
N ALA A 124 19.52 -0.90 5.80
CA ALA A 124 18.79 -1.99 6.43
C ALA A 124 19.22 -2.15 7.90
N VAL A 125 18.28 -2.53 8.77
CA VAL A 125 18.57 -2.90 10.16
C VAL A 125 18.57 -4.42 10.27
N GLU A 126 19.62 -4.95 10.89
CA GLU A 126 19.78 -6.40 11.10
C GLU A 126 19.56 -6.83 12.54
N ASP A 127 19.85 -5.97 13.52
CA ASP A 127 19.76 -6.31 14.94
C ASP A 127 19.37 -5.11 15.81
N LEU A 128 18.83 -5.40 16.99
CA LEU A 128 18.56 -4.46 18.06
C LEU A 128 19.59 -4.67 19.18
N ILE A 129 20.15 -3.56 19.66
CA ILE A 129 21.04 -3.59 20.83
C ILE A 129 20.15 -3.54 22.07
N VAL A 130 20.15 -4.62 22.86
CA VAL A 130 19.34 -4.76 24.07
C VAL A 130 20.26 -5.05 25.26
N GLU A 131 20.13 -4.24 26.31
CA GLU A 131 20.87 -4.38 27.57
C GLU A 131 19.87 -4.45 28.71
N ASN A 132 19.90 -5.52 29.52
CA ASN A 132 18.99 -5.72 30.66
C ASN A 132 17.51 -5.49 30.29
N ASP A 133 17.04 -6.18 29.24
CA ASP A 133 15.68 -6.06 28.67
C ASP A 133 15.27 -4.65 28.18
N ARG A 134 16.23 -3.74 28.04
CA ARG A 134 16.02 -2.40 27.51
C ARG A 134 16.71 -2.23 26.16
N VAL A 135 15.98 -1.75 25.16
CA VAL A 135 16.60 -1.35 23.89
C VAL A 135 17.47 -0.11 24.10
N VAL A 136 18.69 -0.16 23.58
CA VAL A 136 19.67 0.93 23.68
C VAL A 136 20.20 1.35 22.29
N GLY A 137 19.72 0.71 21.22
CA GLY A 137 20.14 1.03 19.86
C GLY A 137 19.76 0.02 18.80
N ALA A 138 20.30 0.22 17.61
CA ALA A 138 20.13 -0.66 16.45
C ALA A 138 21.46 -0.85 15.71
N VAL A 139 21.58 -1.99 15.02
CA VAL A 139 22.74 -2.34 14.19
C VAL A 139 22.28 -2.44 12.74
N THR A 140 22.93 -1.70 11.86
CA THR A 140 22.66 -1.76 10.42
C THR A 140 23.38 -2.92 9.75
N GLN A 141 22.96 -3.25 8.54
CA GLN A 141 23.59 -4.27 7.70
C GLN A 141 25.09 -4.02 7.43
N MET A 142 25.50 -2.75 7.34
CA MET A 142 26.92 -2.42 7.23
C MET A 142 27.72 -2.53 8.54
N GLY A 143 27.10 -3.00 9.64
CA GLY A 143 27.72 -3.12 10.96
C GLY A 143 27.85 -1.81 11.73
N LEU A 144 27.24 -0.72 11.25
CA LEU A 144 27.20 0.56 11.94
C LEU A 144 26.15 0.50 13.06
N LYS A 145 26.52 0.97 14.25
CA LYS A 145 25.69 0.94 15.45
C LYS A 145 25.22 2.34 15.80
N PHE A 146 23.92 2.49 16.03
CA PHE A 146 23.31 3.73 16.51
C PHE A 146 22.77 3.52 17.91
N ARG A 147 23.02 4.47 18.82
CA ARG A 147 22.44 4.47 20.16
C ARG A 147 21.13 5.25 20.18
N ALA A 148 20.13 4.73 20.89
CA ALA A 148 18.90 5.45 21.16
C ALA A 148 18.24 5.05 22.47
N LYS A 149 17.40 5.95 23.00
CA LYS A 149 16.59 5.69 24.20
C LYS A 149 15.35 4.86 23.90
N ALA A 150 14.83 4.95 22.68
CA ALA A 150 13.68 4.20 22.20
C ALA A 150 13.83 3.79 20.74
N VAL A 151 13.16 2.70 20.36
CA VAL A 151 13.09 2.20 18.98
C VAL A 151 11.65 1.92 18.60
N VAL A 152 11.23 2.38 17.42
CA VAL A 152 9.92 2.09 16.83
C VAL A 152 10.11 1.22 15.58
N LEU A 153 9.51 0.03 15.59
CA LEU A 153 9.58 -0.92 14.46
C LEU A 153 8.37 -0.74 13.52
N THR A 154 8.62 -0.30 12.29
CA THR A 154 7.61 -0.08 11.24
C THR A 154 8.01 -0.79 9.95
N VAL A 155 8.32 -2.07 10.10
CA VAL A 155 8.93 -2.98 9.12
C VAL A 155 8.02 -3.45 7.98
N GLY A 156 6.74 -3.07 7.99
CA GLY A 156 5.79 -3.37 6.91
C GLY A 156 5.74 -4.86 6.55
N THR A 157 5.81 -5.17 5.25
CA THR A 157 5.79 -6.53 4.70
C THR A 157 7.18 -7.17 4.57
N PHE A 158 8.22 -6.55 5.15
CA PHE A 158 9.62 -6.93 4.87
C PHE A 158 10.16 -8.05 5.76
N LEU A 159 9.68 -8.18 7.01
CA LEU A 159 10.19 -9.23 7.91
C LEU A 159 9.87 -10.62 7.38
N ASP A 160 10.92 -11.34 6.96
CA ASP A 160 10.80 -12.70 6.40
C ASP A 160 9.65 -12.82 5.36
N GLY A 161 9.58 -11.80 4.51
CA GLY A 161 8.58 -11.64 3.46
C GLY A 161 8.76 -12.66 2.34
N LYS A 162 7.65 -13.22 1.87
CA LYS A 162 7.59 -14.12 0.71
C LYS A 162 6.50 -13.64 -0.24
N ILE A 163 6.83 -13.65 -1.53
CA ILE A 163 5.92 -13.32 -2.61
C ILE A 163 5.48 -14.62 -3.26
N HIS A 164 4.18 -14.74 -3.53
CA HIS A 164 3.56 -15.92 -4.13
C HIS A 164 2.84 -15.53 -5.41
N ILE A 165 3.18 -16.18 -6.53
CA ILE A 165 2.53 -16.01 -7.84
C ILE A 165 2.29 -17.39 -8.42
N GLY A 166 1.04 -17.85 -8.36
CA GLY A 166 0.79 -19.28 -8.52
C GLY A 166 1.56 -20.08 -7.48
N LEU A 167 1.92 -21.32 -7.81
CA LEU A 167 2.66 -22.20 -6.91
C LEU A 167 4.12 -21.76 -6.68
N ASP A 168 4.64 -20.85 -7.51
CA ASP A 168 5.96 -20.28 -7.36
C ASP A 168 5.99 -19.26 -6.22
N ASN A 169 7.10 -19.26 -5.48
CA ASN A 169 7.35 -18.27 -4.45
C ASN A 169 8.82 -17.88 -4.38
N TYR A 170 9.07 -16.64 -3.95
CA TYR A 170 10.41 -16.12 -3.75
C TYR A 170 10.45 -15.14 -2.58
N SER A 171 11.64 -14.98 -2.00
CA SER A 171 11.86 -14.11 -0.84
C SER A 171 11.83 -12.63 -1.27
N GLY A 172 11.03 -11.82 -0.58
CA GLY A 172 10.83 -10.41 -0.94
C GLY A 172 9.88 -9.70 0.01
N GLY A 173 10.19 -8.45 0.36
CA GLY A 173 9.29 -7.60 1.14
C GLY A 173 8.19 -6.99 0.28
N ARG A 174 8.56 -6.60 -0.95
CA ARG A 174 7.70 -6.14 -2.05
C ARG A 174 8.34 -6.61 -3.36
N ALA A 175 7.60 -6.57 -4.46
CA ALA A 175 8.18 -6.90 -5.76
C ALA A 175 9.39 -5.98 -6.02
N GLY A 176 10.56 -6.58 -6.27
CA GLY A 176 11.84 -5.88 -6.46
C GLY A 176 12.59 -5.47 -5.18
N ASP A 177 11.96 -5.55 -4.00
CA ASP A 177 12.58 -5.17 -2.73
C ASP A 177 12.98 -6.41 -1.90
N PRO A 178 14.24 -6.48 -1.40
CA PRO A 178 14.69 -7.61 -0.59
C PRO A 178 13.95 -7.68 0.76
N PRO A 179 13.79 -8.87 1.35
CA PRO A 179 13.23 -9.02 2.68
C PRO A 179 14.26 -8.66 3.78
N SER A 180 13.76 -8.39 4.99
CA SER A 180 14.58 -8.26 6.20
C SER A 180 14.54 -9.57 6.98
N ILE A 181 15.55 -10.43 6.75
CA ILE A 181 15.64 -11.77 7.35
C ILE A 181 16.33 -11.74 8.73
N PRO A 182 17.52 -11.15 8.91
CA PRO A 182 18.23 -11.20 10.19
C PRO A 182 17.41 -10.61 11.35
N LEU A 183 16.79 -9.45 11.12
CA LEU A 183 15.93 -8.80 12.11
C LEU A 183 14.73 -9.67 12.50
N SER A 184 14.18 -10.43 11.55
CA SER A 184 13.08 -11.36 11.81
C SER A 184 13.52 -12.52 12.70
N HIS A 185 14.71 -13.07 12.50
CA HIS A 185 15.28 -14.09 13.39
C HIS A 185 15.53 -13.53 14.79
N ARG A 186 16.12 -12.33 14.88
CA ARG A 186 16.37 -11.68 16.17
C ARG A 186 15.09 -11.49 16.98
N LEU A 187 14.02 -11.03 16.36
CA LEU A 187 12.74 -10.85 17.04
C LEU A 187 12.11 -12.18 17.51
N ARG A 188 12.43 -13.31 16.86
CA ARG A 188 11.98 -14.65 17.30
C ARG A 188 12.78 -15.19 18.49
N GLU A 189 13.96 -14.64 18.78
CA GLU A 189 14.71 -14.97 20.00
C GLU A 189 14.08 -14.31 21.25
N LEU A 190 13.25 -13.29 21.05
CA LEU A 190 12.45 -12.69 22.12
C LEU A 190 11.18 -13.54 22.37
N PRO A 191 10.60 -13.50 23.58
CA PRO A 191 9.40 -14.26 23.93
C PRO A 191 8.12 -13.64 23.32
N LEU A 192 8.13 -13.37 22.02
CA LEU A 192 7.04 -12.78 21.25
C LEU A 192 6.24 -13.87 20.55
N ARG A 193 4.90 -13.75 20.59
CA ARG A 193 4.03 -14.59 19.76
C ARG A 193 4.08 -14.11 18.32
N VAL A 194 4.57 -14.95 17.43
CA VAL A 194 4.71 -14.64 15.99
C VAL A 194 3.67 -15.40 15.18
N SER A 195 3.11 -14.75 14.17
CA SER A 195 2.18 -15.36 13.21
C SER A 195 2.41 -14.78 11.82
N ARG A 196 2.05 -15.52 10.77
CA ARG A 196 2.13 -15.04 9.39
C ARG A 196 0.78 -14.51 8.92
N LEU A 197 0.80 -13.37 8.23
CA LEU A 197 -0.35 -12.79 7.56
C LEU A 197 -0.09 -12.78 6.05
N LYS A 198 -1.17 -12.85 5.26
CA LYS A 198 -1.13 -12.71 3.81
C LYS A 198 -1.90 -11.47 3.39
N THR A 199 -1.39 -10.74 2.41
CA THR A 199 -2.16 -9.78 1.61
C THR A 199 -1.92 -10.03 0.12
N GLY A 200 -2.90 -9.69 -0.72
CA GLY A 200 -2.77 -9.72 -2.18
C GLY A 200 -2.75 -8.31 -2.77
N THR A 201 -2.30 -8.20 -4.01
CA THR A 201 -2.42 -7.01 -4.86
C THR A 201 -2.92 -7.47 -6.23
N PRO A 202 -3.68 -6.67 -6.98
CA PRO A 202 -3.99 -7.01 -8.37
C PRO A 202 -2.77 -6.78 -9.27
N PRO A 203 -2.75 -7.38 -10.47
CA PRO A 203 -1.80 -7.00 -11.51
C PRO A 203 -2.10 -5.58 -12.01
N ARG A 204 -1.09 -4.90 -12.55
CA ARG A 204 -1.24 -3.56 -13.14
C ARG A 204 -1.55 -3.71 -14.62
N ILE A 205 -2.48 -2.89 -15.13
CA ILE A 205 -2.91 -2.93 -16.54
C ILE A 205 -2.41 -1.68 -17.26
N ASP A 206 -1.85 -1.84 -18.46
CA ASP A 206 -1.51 -0.73 -19.35
C ASP A 206 -2.77 -0.04 -19.90
N ALA A 207 -2.97 1.22 -19.55
CA ALA A 207 -4.09 2.07 -19.95
C ALA A 207 -4.30 2.09 -21.47
N ARG A 208 -3.24 2.00 -22.27
CA ARG A 208 -3.31 2.03 -23.75
C ARG A 208 -3.98 0.79 -24.35
N THR A 209 -4.16 -0.24 -23.52
CA THR A 209 -4.80 -1.51 -23.88
C THR A 209 -6.23 -1.61 -23.34
N ILE A 210 -6.80 -0.51 -22.87
CA ILE A 210 -8.18 -0.40 -22.38
C ILE A 210 -8.94 0.58 -23.27
N ASP A 211 -10.11 0.17 -23.76
CA ASP A 211 -11.07 1.06 -24.40
C ASP A 211 -11.92 1.75 -23.32
N PHE A 212 -11.52 2.93 -22.90
CA PHE A 212 -12.26 3.70 -21.90
C PHE A 212 -13.59 4.26 -22.40
N SER A 213 -13.85 4.26 -23.72
CA SER A 213 -15.08 4.83 -24.28
C SER A 213 -16.32 4.01 -23.96
N VAL A 214 -16.15 2.70 -23.74
CA VAL A 214 -17.23 1.77 -23.40
C VAL A 214 -17.47 1.64 -21.89
N LEU A 215 -16.66 2.31 -21.06
CA LEU A 215 -16.70 2.18 -19.60
C LEU A 215 -17.37 3.39 -18.96
N ALA A 216 -18.15 3.13 -17.91
CA ALA A 216 -18.76 4.18 -17.12
C ALA A 216 -17.69 4.96 -16.33
N GLN A 217 -17.70 6.28 -16.47
CA GLN A 217 -16.81 7.18 -15.74
C GLN A 217 -17.40 7.55 -14.38
N GLN A 218 -16.55 7.58 -13.36
CA GLN A 218 -16.86 8.07 -12.03
C GLN A 218 -15.90 9.21 -11.69
N HIS A 219 -16.43 10.43 -11.74
CA HIS A 219 -15.71 11.64 -11.35
C HIS A 219 -15.71 11.86 -9.83
N GLY A 220 -14.84 12.78 -9.39
CA GLY A 220 -14.86 13.33 -8.04
C GLY A 220 -16.09 14.19 -7.76
N ASP A 221 -16.26 14.59 -6.51
CA ASP A 221 -17.37 15.45 -6.09
C ASP A 221 -17.07 16.93 -6.40
N ASN A 222 -18.11 17.72 -6.65
CA ASN A 222 -18.04 19.18 -6.81
C ASN A 222 -19.08 19.83 -5.87
N PRO A 223 -18.67 20.66 -4.88
CA PRO A 223 -17.32 21.13 -4.59
C PRO A 223 -16.37 20.02 -4.12
N MET A 224 -15.08 20.18 -4.42
CA MET A 224 -14.05 19.18 -4.13
C MET A 224 -13.79 19.08 -2.62
N PRO A 225 -13.92 17.88 -2.02
CA PRO A 225 -13.58 17.66 -0.62
C PRO A 225 -12.08 17.81 -0.35
N VAL A 226 -11.74 18.21 0.87
CA VAL A 226 -10.35 18.31 1.36
C VAL A 226 -10.15 17.36 2.56
N PHE A 227 -9.00 16.68 2.65
CA PHE A 227 -8.70 15.81 3.78
C PHE A 227 -8.27 16.60 5.01
N SER A 228 -7.22 17.43 4.88
CA SER A 228 -6.66 18.17 6.01
C SER A 228 -7.58 19.30 6.43
N PHE A 229 -7.72 19.49 7.74
CA PHE A 229 -8.40 20.64 8.33
C PHE A 229 -7.68 21.96 8.03
N MET A 230 -6.39 21.90 7.67
CA MET A 230 -5.58 23.05 7.25
C MET A 230 -5.43 23.15 5.72
N GLY A 231 -6.03 22.23 4.97
CA GLY A 231 -5.89 22.14 3.52
C GLY A 231 -6.79 23.12 2.78
N ASN A 232 -6.57 23.24 1.47
CA ASN A 232 -7.44 23.98 0.57
C ASN A 232 -7.56 23.24 -0.76
N ALA A 233 -8.74 23.31 -1.39
CA ALA A 233 -8.99 22.65 -2.68
C ALA A 233 -8.02 23.09 -3.80
N SER A 234 -7.46 24.30 -3.72
CA SER A 234 -6.45 24.80 -4.67
C SER A 234 -5.11 24.08 -4.59
N GLN A 235 -4.86 23.31 -3.52
CA GLN A 235 -3.65 22.51 -3.36
C GLN A 235 -3.72 21.21 -4.17
N HIS A 236 -4.91 20.80 -4.59
CA HIS A 236 -5.13 19.55 -5.29
C HIS A 236 -4.61 19.65 -6.75
N PRO A 237 -3.95 18.60 -7.25
CA PRO A 237 -3.59 18.52 -8.66
C PRO A 237 -4.83 18.32 -9.54
N GLN A 238 -4.60 18.17 -10.85
CA GLN A 238 -5.65 17.87 -11.82
C GLN A 238 -6.48 16.66 -11.39
N GLN A 239 -7.81 16.81 -11.47
CA GLN A 239 -8.75 15.73 -11.15
C GLN A 239 -9.04 14.87 -12.38
N VAL A 240 -9.07 13.55 -12.19
CA VAL A 240 -9.35 12.55 -13.22
C VAL A 240 -10.45 11.58 -12.79
N PRO A 241 -11.22 11.01 -13.72
CA PRO A 241 -12.20 9.98 -13.39
C PRO A 241 -11.52 8.65 -13.07
N CYS A 242 -12.21 7.83 -12.27
CA CYS A 242 -12.02 6.38 -12.26
C CYS A 242 -13.02 5.76 -13.23
N TYR A 243 -12.76 4.53 -13.67
CA TYR A 243 -13.68 3.82 -14.56
C TYR A 243 -14.25 2.58 -13.87
N ILE A 244 -15.44 2.19 -14.26
CA ILE A 244 -16.14 1.05 -13.67
C ILE A 244 -16.29 -0.04 -14.74
N THR A 245 -15.87 -1.25 -14.39
CA THR A 245 -16.13 -2.48 -15.15
C THR A 245 -16.58 -3.59 -14.20
N HIS A 246 -16.84 -4.79 -14.73
CA HIS A 246 -17.35 -5.92 -13.98
C HIS A 246 -16.64 -7.21 -14.40
N THR A 247 -16.49 -8.13 -13.46
CA THR A 247 -16.28 -9.55 -13.80
C THR A 247 -17.58 -10.14 -14.32
N ASN A 248 -17.49 -11.29 -15.00
CA ASN A 248 -18.65 -12.03 -15.51
C ASN A 248 -18.45 -13.54 -15.33
N GLU A 249 -19.42 -14.33 -15.78
CA GLU A 249 -19.39 -15.79 -15.68
C GLU A 249 -18.14 -16.40 -16.32
N LYS A 250 -17.68 -15.90 -17.48
CA LYS A 250 -16.42 -16.37 -18.10
C LYS A 250 -15.22 -16.11 -17.19
N THR A 251 -15.15 -14.94 -16.55
CA THR A 251 -14.11 -14.64 -15.55
C THR A 251 -14.14 -15.64 -14.39
N HIS A 252 -15.34 -15.98 -13.92
CA HIS A 252 -15.50 -16.89 -12.79
C HIS A 252 -15.14 -18.33 -13.16
N ASP A 253 -15.46 -18.77 -14.37
CA ASP A 253 -15.07 -20.10 -14.87
C ASP A 253 -13.55 -20.23 -15.01
N VAL A 254 -12.87 -19.20 -15.53
CA VAL A 254 -11.39 -19.15 -15.55
C VAL A 254 -10.82 -19.34 -14.15
N ILE A 255 -11.39 -18.65 -13.16
CA ILE A 255 -10.95 -18.75 -11.76
C ILE A 255 -11.20 -20.16 -11.22
N ARG A 256 -12.42 -20.69 -11.34
CA ARG A 256 -12.82 -22.01 -10.82
C ARG A 256 -11.96 -23.13 -11.40
N ASN A 257 -11.68 -23.06 -12.69
CA ASN A 257 -10.88 -24.06 -13.40
C ASN A 257 -9.38 -24.03 -13.05
N ASN A 258 -8.92 -23.03 -12.30
CA ASN A 258 -7.51 -22.87 -11.90
C ASN A 258 -7.32 -22.72 -10.37
N LEU A 259 -8.33 -23.06 -9.56
CA LEU A 259 -8.24 -22.93 -8.10
C LEU A 259 -7.15 -23.81 -7.48
N ASP A 260 -6.89 -24.97 -8.08
CA ASP A 260 -5.80 -25.89 -7.72
C ASP A 260 -4.41 -25.22 -7.83
N ARG A 261 -4.28 -24.19 -8.67
CA ARG A 261 -3.05 -23.41 -8.86
C ARG A 261 -2.99 -22.17 -7.96
N SER A 262 -4.01 -21.93 -7.13
CA SER A 262 -3.98 -20.85 -6.13
C SER A 262 -3.27 -21.34 -4.86
N PRO A 263 -2.21 -20.66 -4.40
CA PRO A 263 -1.49 -21.02 -3.18
C PRO A 263 -2.35 -21.09 -1.92
N MET A 264 -3.47 -20.36 -1.89
CA MET A 264 -4.39 -20.43 -0.76
C MET A 264 -5.15 -21.74 -0.72
N TYR A 265 -5.61 -22.21 -1.88
CA TYR A 265 -6.43 -23.42 -1.98
C TYR A 265 -5.57 -24.68 -2.08
N ALA A 266 -4.35 -24.57 -2.60
CA ALA A 266 -3.36 -25.64 -2.62
C ALA A 266 -2.65 -25.86 -1.26
N GLY A 267 -2.96 -25.06 -0.23
CA GLY A 267 -2.33 -25.17 1.10
C GLY A 267 -0.87 -24.72 1.17
N VAL A 268 -0.36 -24.02 0.15
CA VAL A 268 1.03 -23.53 0.08
C VAL A 268 1.26 -22.32 1.00
N ILE A 269 0.20 -21.57 1.32
CA ILE A 269 0.28 -20.39 2.18
C ILE A 269 -0.17 -20.72 3.61
N GLU A 270 0.74 -20.53 4.57
CA GLU A 270 0.49 -20.69 6.01
C GLU A 270 -0.16 -19.46 6.68
N GLY A 271 -0.39 -18.37 5.92
CA GLY A 271 -0.84 -17.08 6.43
C GLY A 271 -2.35 -16.84 6.32
N ILE A 272 -2.93 -16.26 7.37
CA ILE A 272 -4.35 -15.86 7.38
C ILE A 272 -4.53 -14.61 6.51
N GLY A 273 -5.41 -14.69 5.50
CA GLY A 273 -5.78 -13.55 4.66
C GLY A 273 -6.79 -12.60 5.32
N PRO A 274 -6.90 -11.34 4.88
CA PRO A 274 -7.84 -10.37 5.41
C PRO A 274 -9.29 -10.79 5.11
N ARG A 275 -10.14 -10.83 6.15
CA ARG A 275 -11.56 -11.17 6.01
C ARG A 275 -12.35 -10.16 5.17
N TYR A 276 -11.97 -8.88 5.23
CA TYR A 276 -12.72 -7.77 4.64
C TYR A 276 -12.27 -7.37 3.22
N CYS A 277 -11.16 -7.92 2.74
CA CYS A 277 -10.61 -7.66 1.41
C CYS A 277 -10.09 -8.96 0.79
N PRO A 278 -10.99 -9.93 0.54
CA PRO A 278 -10.60 -11.23 -0.01
C PRO A 278 -10.03 -11.06 -1.43
N SER A 279 -9.19 -12.00 -1.84
CA SER A 279 -8.79 -12.09 -3.25
C SER A 279 -9.99 -12.43 -4.14
N ILE A 280 -9.89 -12.20 -5.45
CA ILE A 280 -10.99 -12.48 -6.37
C ILE A 280 -11.36 -13.96 -6.39
N GLU A 281 -10.36 -14.85 -6.28
CA GLU A 281 -10.61 -16.29 -6.17
C GLU A 281 -11.36 -16.67 -4.88
N ASP A 282 -11.14 -15.96 -3.78
CA ASP A 282 -11.89 -16.17 -2.52
C ASP A 282 -13.28 -15.51 -2.58
N LYS A 283 -13.40 -14.36 -3.25
CA LYS A 283 -14.68 -13.67 -3.47
C LYS A 283 -15.64 -14.51 -4.32
N VAL A 284 -15.17 -15.08 -5.43
CA VAL A 284 -15.99 -15.93 -6.32
C VAL A 284 -16.46 -17.20 -5.61
N MET A 285 -15.61 -17.81 -4.77
CA MET A 285 -15.96 -19.02 -4.04
C MET A 285 -16.93 -18.76 -2.88
N ARG A 286 -16.76 -17.65 -2.15
CA ARG A 286 -17.65 -17.30 -1.03
C ARG A 286 -19.00 -16.76 -1.47
N PHE A 287 -19.07 -16.09 -2.60
CA PHE A 287 -20.27 -15.46 -3.14
C PHE A 287 -20.63 -16.06 -4.50
N ALA A 288 -20.73 -17.39 -4.55
CA ALA A 288 -20.95 -18.15 -5.77
C ALA A 288 -22.30 -17.88 -6.45
N ASP A 289 -23.26 -17.28 -5.72
CA ASP A 289 -24.56 -16.81 -6.21
C ASP A 289 -24.47 -15.53 -7.06
N ARG A 290 -23.32 -14.84 -7.05
CA ARG A 290 -23.13 -13.58 -7.78
C ARG A 290 -22.53 -13.83 -9.15
N ASN A 291 -23.27 -13.50 -10.21
CA ASN A 291 -22.79 -13.66 -11.60
C ASN A 291 -21.81 -12.55 -12.05
N GLN A 292 -21.63 -11.51 -11.23
CA GLN A 292 -20.69 -10.43 -11.49
C GLN A 292 -20.21 -9.75 -10.21
N HIS A 293 -19.01 -9.19 -10.28
CA HIS A 293 -18.45 -8.31 -9.27
C HIS A 293 -17.93 -7.03 -9.91
N GLN A 294 -18.33 -5.88 -9.36
CA GLN A 294 -17.85 -4.58 -9.80
C GLN A 294 -16.36 -4.39 -9.47
N ILE A 295 -15.63 -3.85 -10.46
CA ILE A 295 -14.20 -3.53 -10.42
C ILE A 295 -14.04 -2.05 -10.75
N PHE A 296 -13.18 -1.37 -9.98
CA PHE A 296 -12.78 0.00 -10.29
C PHE A 296 -11.42 -0.01 -10.98
N LEU A 297 -11.36 0.61 -12.14
CA LEU A 297 -10.11 0.89 -12.83
C LEU A 297 -9.63 2.28 -12.38
N GLU A 298 -8.62 2.27 -11.52
CA GLU A 298 -8.14 3.45 -10.80
C GLU A 298 -6.78 3.87 -11.41
N PRO A 299 -6.64 5.11 -11.94
CA PRO A 299 -5.35 5.59 -12.41
C PRO A 299 -4.30 5.62 -11.29
N GLU A 300 -3.07 5.15 -11.55
CA GLU A 300 -2.00 5.22 -10.54
C GLU A 300 -1.32 6.60 -10.46
N GLY A 301 -1.56 7.49 -11.44
CA GLY A 301 -1.04 8.85 -11.45
C GLY A 301 -1.35 9.58 -12.77
N LEU A 302 -1.05 10.88 -12.81
CA LEU A 302 -1.27 11.75 -13.98
C LEU A 302 -0.25 11.51 -15.09
N THR A 303 0.93 11.02 -14.73
CA THR A 303 2.07 10.79 -15.63
C THR A 303 2.35 9.31 -15.87
N SER A 304 1.47 8.42 -15.40
CA SER A 304 1.58 6.96 -15.55
C SER A 304 0.50 6.42 -16.48
N ASN A 305 0.86 5.41 -17.27
CA ASN A 305 -0.09 4.61 -18.04
C ASN A 305 -0.53 3.34 -17.27
N GLU A 306 -0.24 3.24 -15.98
CA GLU A 306 -0.65 2.09 -15.16
C GLU A 306 -2.01 2.32 -14.53
N ILE A 307 -2.88 1.33 -14.67
CA ILE A 307 -4.21 1.27 -14.07
C ILE A 307 -4.22 0.17 -13.02
N TYR A 308 -4.72 0.51 -11.83
CA TYR A 308 -4.95 -0.40 -10.74
C TYR A 308 -6.40 -0.93 -10.79
N PRO A 309 -6.62 -2.22 -11.11
CA PRO A 309 -7.97 -2.79 -11.18
C PRO A 309 -8.41 -3.25 -9.78
N ASN A 310 -8.90 -2.30 -8.99
CA ASN A 310 -9.36 -2.52 -7.63
C ASN A 310 -10.54 -3.49 -7.58
N GLY A 311 -10.32 -4.64 -6.94
CA GLY A 311 -11.30 -5.71 -6.78
C GLY A 311 -10.87 -7.05 -7.37
N ILE A 312 -9.76 -7.11 -8.14
CA ILE A 312 -9.19 -8.35 -8.67
C ILE A 312 -7.83 -8.74 -8.08
N SER A 313 -7.59 -8.44 -6.80
CA SER A 313 -6.38 -8.93 -6.12
C SER A 313 -6.34 -10.46 -6.18
N THR A 314 -5.20 -11.04 -6.53
CA THR A 314 -5.10 -12.49 -6.73
C THR A 314 -3.69 -12.99 -6.43
N SER A 315 -3.58 -14.29 -6.21
CA SER A 315 -2.31 -15.02 -6.18
C SER A 315 -2.23 -16.12 -7.24
N LEU A 316 -3.15 -16.12 -8.20
CA LEU A 316 -3.13 -17.06 -9.31
C LEU A 316 -1.90 -16.84 -10.21
N PRO A 317 -1.47 -17.86 -10.96
CA PRO A 317 -0.38 -17.75 -11.94
C PRO A 317 -0.63 -16.65 -12.99
N PHE A 318 0.43 -16.05 -13.52
CA PHE A 318 0.36 -14.92 -14.44
C PHE A 318 -0.49 -15.19 -15.70
N ASP A 319 -0.41 -16.39 -16.26
CA ASP A 319 -1.23 -16.81 -17.41
C ASP A 319 -2.73 -16.77 -17.08
N VAL A 320 -3.12 -17.15 -15.87
CA VAL A 320 -4.50 -17.10 -15.40
C VAL A 320 -4.93 -15.65 -15.12
N GLN A 321 -4.05 -14.84 -14.53
CA GLN A 321 -4.32 -13.40 -14.33
C GLN A 321 -4.61 -12.70 -15.66
N MET A 322 -3.86 -13.04 -16.70
CA MET A 322 -4.06 -12.54 -18.06
C MET A 322 -5.44 -12.93 -18.60
N GLN A 323 -5.87 -14.18 -18.40
CA GLN A 323 -7.21 -14.64 -18.79
C GLN A 323 -8.33 -13.90 -18.03
N ILE A 324 -8.16 -13.71 -16.72
CA ILE A 324 -9.09 -12.94 -15.87
C ILE A 324 -9.25 -11.53 -16.44
N VAL A 325 -8.15 -10.81 -16.67
CA VAL A 325 -8.20 -9.43 -17.19
C VAL A 325 -8.80 -9.37 -18.59
N ARG A 326 -8.49 -10.32 -19.46
CA ARG A 326 -9.05 -10.38 -20.82
C ARG A 326 -10.54 -10.66 -20.85
N SER A 327 -11.05 -11.43 -19.88
CA SER A 327 -12.47 -11.81 -19.83
C SER A 327 -13.40 -10.67 -19.39
N MET A 328 -12.88 -9.65 -18.69
CA MET A 328 -13.67 -8.49 -18.26
C MET A 328 -13.98 -7.57 -19.46
N PRO A 329 -15.16 -6.92 -19.49
CA PRO A 329 -15.48 -5.92 -20.51
C PRO A 329 -14.47 -4.76 -20.44
N ARG A 330 -13.67 -4.62 -21.51
CA ARG A 330 -12.61 -3.60 -21.60
C ARG A 330 -12.38 -3.06 -23.02
N HIS A 331 -13.10 -3.58 -24.01
CA HIS A 331 -12.95 -3.29 -25.44
C HIS A 331 -14.34 -3.19 -26.10
N GLY A 332 -14.52 -2.28 -27.06
CA GLY A 332 -15.50 -2.46 -28.13
C GLY A 332 -15.09 -3.59 -29.10
N GLU A 333 -15.64 -3.64 -30.31
CA GLU A 333 -15.42 -4.71 -31.32
C GLU A 333 -13.95 -4.97 -31.77
N ARG A 334 -12.95 -4.28 -31.20
CA ARG A 334 -11.53 -4.50 -31.50
C ARG A 334 -10.91 -5.47 -30.49
N GLU A 335 -11.00 -6.75 -30.80
CA GLU A 335 -10.54 -7.89 -29.97
C GLU A 335 -9.00 -8.01 -29.86
N ASP A 336 -8.23 -7.25 -30.63
CA ASP A 336 -6.87 -7.68 -31.04
C ASP A 336 -5.69 -7.05 -30.27
N ARG A 337 -5.92 -6.49 -29.07
CA ARG A 337 -4.84 -5.98 -28.20
C ARG A 337 -4.68 -6.82 -26.93
N SER A 338 -3.57 -7.56 -26.88
CA SER A 338 -3.10 -8.21 -25.66
C SER A 338 -2.98 -7.17 -24.53
N PRO A 339 -3.56 -7.40 -23.33
CA PRO A 339 -3.33 -6.52 -22.20
C PRO A 339 -1.84 -6.53 -21.86
N GLY A 340 -1.25 -5.35 -21.69
CA GLY A 340 0.02 -5.24 -21.00
C GLY A 340 -0.25 -5.43 -19.51
N LEU A 341 0.10 -6.60 -18.96
CA LEU A 341 0.18 -6.78 -17.52
C LEU A 341 1.59 -6.49 -17.05
N ARG A 342 1.70 -5.77 -15.94
CA ARG A 342 2.94 -5.52 -15.22
C ARG A 342 2.80 -6.04 -13.79
N ASP A 343 3.87 -6.62 -13.27
CA ASP A 343 3.97 -7.09 -11.88
C ASP A 343 3.92 -5.92 -10.88
#